data_AF-A0A3D5Z3U8-F1
#
_entry.id   AF-A0A3D5Z3U8-F1
#
_cell.length_a   1.000
_cell.length_b   1.000
_cell.length_c   1.000
_cell.angle_alpha   90.00
_cell.angle_beta   90.00
_cell.angle_gamma   90.00
#
_symmetry.space_group_name_H-M   'P 1'
#
loop_
_entity.id
_entity.type
_entity.pdbx_description
1 polymer ?
#
loop_
_entity_poly.entity_id
_entity_poly.type
_entity_poly.pdbx_seq_one_letter_code
_entity_poly.pdbx_strand_id
1 'polypeptide(L)' 'MNKNYQKPKKQIDDFIRYSSLAFEMIVIMGIGVWIGIKIDEWLELDFPAFTLALMILSVAGAIYHAIRKFL' A
#
# COMPACT_ATOMS: atom_id res chain seq x y z
N MET A 1 -23.87 -15.61 -37.97
CA MET A 1 -24.28 -15.46 -36.55
C MET A 1 -23.11 -14.85 -35.79
N ASN A 2 -23.07 -13.52 -35.68
CA ASN A 2 -21.93 -12.80 -35.08
C ASN A 2 -22.06 -12.83 -33.56
N LYS A 3 -21.38 -13.79 -32.91
CA LYS A 3 -21.33 -13.88 -31.45
C LYS A 3 -20.37 -12.82 -30.93
N ASN A 4 -20.89 -11.63 -30.72
CA ASN A 4 -20.23 -10.61 -29.91
C ASN A 4 -20.16 -11.13 -28.47
N TYR A 5 -19.06 -11.82 -28.15
CA TYR A 5 -18.68 -12.10 -26.78
C TYR A 5 -18.35 -10.76 -26.11
N GLN A 6 -19.36 -10.12 -25.54
CA GLN A 6 -19.15 -9.06 -24.56
C GLN A 6 -18.47 -9.74 -23.37
N LYS A 7 -17.12 -9.71 -23.36
CA LYS A 7 -16.34 -10.13 -22.19
C LYS A 7 -16.90 -9.38 -20.98
N PRO A 8 -17.00 -10.01 -19.80
CA PRO A 8 -17.36 -9.34 -18.55
C PRO A 8 -16.24 -8.36 -18.14
N LYS A 9 -16.07 -7.28 -18.90
CA LYS A 9 -15.00 -6.27 -18.73
C LYS A 9 -15.06 -5.66 -17.33
N LYS A 10 -16.26 -5.36 -16.83
CA LYS A 10 -16.45 -4.74 -15.50
C LYS A 10 -15.82 -5.54 -14.35
N GLN A 11 -16.02 -6.86 -14.29
CA GLN A 11 -15.51 -7.67 -13.17
C GLN A 11 -13.98 -7.82 -13.21
N ILE A 12 -13.40 -7.90 -14.41
CA ILE A 12 -11.95 -7.98 -14.61
C ILE A 12 -11.31 -6.62 -14.28
N ASP A 13 -11.94 -5.52 -14.71
CA ASP A 13 -11.47 -4.16 -14.42
C ASP A 13 -11.49 -3.86 -12.91
N ASP A 14 -12.52 -4.30 -12.19
CA ASP A 14 -12.61 -4.13 -10.74
C ASP A 14 -11.50 -4.93 -10.02
N PHE A 15 -11.26 -6.17 -10.42
CA PHE A 15 -10.18 -6.99 -9.84
C PHE A 15 -8.79 -6.35 -10.07
N ILE A 16 -8.52 -5.88 -11.28
CA ILE A 16 -7.27 -5.18 -11.61
C ILE A 16 -7.15 -3.89 -10.78
N ARG A 17 -8.25 -3.15 -10.60
CA ARG A 17 -8.28 -1.92 -9.79
C ARG A 17 -8.02 -2.16 -8.31
N TYR A 18 -8.58 -3.21 -7.71
CA TYR A 18 -8.31 -3.55 -6.31
C TYR A 18 -6.88 -4.07 -6.11
N SER A 19 -6.39 -4.89 -7.04
CA SER A 19 -5.02 -5.43 -6.97
C SER A 19 -3.97 -4.32 -7.06
N SER A 20 -4.15 -3.36 -7.98
CA SER A 20 -3.27 -2.18 -8.10
C SER A 20 -3.33 -1.26 -6.88
N LEU A 21 -4.50 -1.07 -6.28
CA LEU A 21 -4.65 -0.32 -5.03
C LEU A 21 -3.95 -1.00 -3.85
N ALA A 22 -4.09 -2.32 -3.71
CA ALA A 22 -3.39 -3.09 -2.68
C ALA A 22 -1.87 -3.02 -2.87
N PHE A 23 -1.39 -3.10 -4.12
CA PHE A 23 0.03 -2.97 -4.43
C PHE A 23 0.57 -1.59 -4.03
N GLU A 24 -0.16 -0.52 -4.33
CA GLU A 24 0.19 0.85 -3.94
C GLU A 24 0.30 1.01 -2.42
N MET A 25 -0.65 0.45 -1.66
CA MET A 25 -0.61 0.47 -0.19
C MET A 25 0.59 -0.30 0.36
N ILE A 26 0.90 -1.47 -0.20
CA ILE A 26 2.07 -2.28 0.20
C ILE A 26 3.36 -1.52 -0.08
N VAL A 27 3.46 -0.82 -1.21
CA VAL A 27 4.63 0.00 -1.54
C VAL A 27 4.81 1.13 -0.52
N ILE A 28 3.74 1.86 -0.20
CA ILE A 28 3.78 2.95 0.80
C ILE A 28 4.23 2.42 2.17
N MET A 29 3.63 1.32 2.62
CA MET A 29 3.99 0.69 3.90
C MET A 29 5.42 0.17 3.89
N GLY A 30 5.84 -0.51 2.81
CA GLY A 30 7.19 -1.06 2.67
C GLY A 30 8.26 0.03 2.67
N ILE A 31 8.02 1.15 1.99
CA ILE A 31 8.93 2.31 2.01
C ILE A 31 9.03 2.88 3.43
N GLY A 32 7.92 3.09 4.13
CA GLY A 32 7.96 3.66 5.47
C GLY A 32 8.64 2.76 6.51
N VAL A 33 8.43 1.45 6.42
CA VAL A 33 9.14 0.47 7.27
C VAL A 33 10.63 0.43 6.93
N TRP A 34 10.99 0.41 5.64
CA TRP A 34 12.40 0.40 5.22
C TRP A 34 13.16 1.66 5.65
N ILE A 35 12.51 2.82 5.55
CA ILE A 35 13.05 4.09 6.06
C ILE A 35 13.23 4.01 7.58
N GLY A 36 12.25 3.46 8.31
CA GLY A 36 12.34 3.31 9.76
C GLY A 36 13.50 2.43 10.22
N ILE A 37 13.68 1.28 9.56
CA ILE A 37 14.80 0.37 9.84
C ILE A 37 16.13 1.07 9.56
N LYS A 38 16.23 1.79 8.44
CA LYS A 38 17.48 2.46 8.07
C LYS A 38 17.82 3.61 9.02
N ILE A 39 16.82 4.32 9.53
CA ILE A 39 17.00 5.36 10.56
C ILE A 39 17.44 4.73 11.87
N ASP A 40 16.77 3.66 12.33
CA ASP A 40 17.15 2.98 13.57
C ASP A 40 18.58 2.41 13.50
N GLU A 41 18.98 1.87 12.35
CA GLU A 41 20.34 1.36 12.08
C GLU A 41 21.38 2.49 12.03
N TRP A 42 21.03 3.64 11.43
CA TRP A 42 21.90 4.83 11.41
C TRP A 42 22.11 5.47 12.79
N LEU A 43 21.10 5.38 13.67
CA LEU A 43 21.18 5.93 15.02
C LEU A 43 21.74 4.90 16.02
N GLU A 44 22.10 3.68 15.59
CA GLU A 44 22.56 2.57 16.43
C GLU A 44 21.69 2.38 17.69
N LEU A 45 20.37 2.54 17.53
CA LEU A 45 19.46 2.40 18.66
C LEU A 45 19.30 0.93 19.02
N ASP A 46 19.63 0.57 20.26
CA ASP A 46 19.35 -0.76 20.82
C ASP A 46 17.85 -1.10 20.79
N PHE A 47 16.99 -0.07 20.77
CA PHE A 47 15.55 -0.22 20.67
C PHE A 47 15.03 0.45 19.39
N PRO A 48 14.33 -0.28 18.50
CA PRO A 48 13.87 0.22 17.19
C PRO A 48 12.65 1.15 17.33
N ALA A 49 12.84 2.30 17.98
CA ALA A 49 11.81 3.26 18.28
C ALA A 49 11.27 3.94 17.02
N PHE A 50 12.13 4.28 16.05
CA PHE A 50 11.68 4.96 14.84
C PHE A 50 10.98 3.99 13.90
N THR A 51 11.41 2.73 13.79
CA THR A 51 10.69 1.71 13.03
C THR A 51 9.30 1.53 13.60
N LEU A 52 9.15 1.47 14.93
CA LEU A 52 7.82 1.33 15.56
C LEU A 52 6.93 2.55 15.28
N ALA A 53 7.46 3.76 15.43
CA ALA A 53 6.72 4.99 15.14
C ALA A 53 6.36 5.10 13.65
N LEU A 54 7.31 4.84 12.75
CA LEU A 54 7.11 4.90 11.30
C LEU A 54 6.20 3.78 10.80
N MET A 55 6.19 2.60 11.42
CA MET A 55 5.23 1.55 11.11
C MET A 55 3.80 2.04 11.38
N ILE A 56 3.55 2.63 12.55
CA ILE A 56 2.23 3.18 12.91
C ILE A 56 1.83 4.30 11.94
N LEU A 57 2.76 5.23 11.64
CA LEU A 57 2.52 6.30 10.68
C LEU A 57 2.29 5.77 9.26
N SER A 58 2.98 4.71 8.86
CA SER A 58 2.82 4.08 7.54
C SER A 58 1.45 3.43 7.39
N VAL A 59 0.97 2.76 8.44
CA VAL A 59 -0.39 2.19 8.47
C VAL A 59 -1.43 3.31 8.43
N ALA A 60 -1.28 4.35 9.25
CA ALA A 60 -2.18 5.50 9.24
C ALA A 60 -2.20 6.21 7.87
N GLY A 61 -1.02 6.41 7.26
CA GLY A 61 -0.87 7.01 5.93
C GLY A 61 -1.48 6.14 4.83
N ALA A 62 -1.28 4.82 4.87
CA ALA A 62 -1.88 3.89 3.93
C ALA A 62 -3.41 3.91 4.01
N ILE A 63 -3.97 3.95 5.23
CA ILE A 63 -5.42 4.05 5.45
C ILE A 63 -5.94 5.39 4.94
N TYR A 64 -5.28 6.51 5.27
CA TYR A 64 -5.68 7.83 4.78
C TYR A 64 -5.68 7.90 3.25
N HIS A 65 -4.64 7.35 2.61
CA HIS A 65 -4.55 7.31 1.16
C HIS A 65 -5.62 6.42 0.53
N ALA A 66 -5.89 5.25 1.12
CA ALA A 66 -6.95 4.35 0.68
C ALA A 66 -8.33 5.02 0.77
N ILE A 67 -8.63 5.68 1.89
CA ILE A 67 -9.88 6.42 2.10
C ILE A 67 -9.99 7.56 1.09
N ARG A 68 -8.93 8.36 0.90
CA ARG A 68 -8.92 9.48 -0.05
C ARG A 68 -9.09 9.05 -1.51
N LYS A 69 -8.65 7.83 -1.86
CA LYS A 69 -8.81 7.26 -3.21
C LYS A 69 -10.20 6.65 -3.43
N PHE A 70 -10.91 6.37 -2.33
CA PHE A 70 -12.27 5.82 -2.32
C PHE A 70 -13.37 6.89 -2.23
N LEU A 71 -13.11 7.99 -1.52
CA LEU A 71 -13.90 9.23 -1.53
C LEU A 71 -13.72 9.98 -2.86
#